data_AF-A0AA38MW20-F1
#
_entry.id   AF-A0AA38MW20-F1
#
_cell.length_a   1.000
_cell.length_b   1.000
_cell.length_c   1.000
_cell.angle_alpha   90.00
_cell.angle_beta   90.00
_cell.angle_gamma   90.00
#
_symmetry.space_group_name_H-M   'P 1'
#
loop_
_entity.id
_entity.type
_entity.pdbx_description
1 polymer ?
#
loop_
_entity_poly.entity_id
_entity_poly.type
_entity_poly.pdbx_seq_one_letter_code
_entity_poly.pdbx_strand_id
1 'polypeptide(L)'
;MFAEHLNNLFPELKFPLELARRILTHASHPAAIYGHNAGLSFMGRRVISAYLYLLLSSSPNLKPSDDLEAIVAQTLNTYVLGEHIGSKWGLGRVMRWTPTLKTDKAKDANFTLLKGVGLYKVQGDAVSAVMGGIFEQFGGSTAHRVFHTRVLPHILARKNNAGLPEAFHADVHSACNRFGGLQGPLKYAPAERQSILNKL
;
A
#
# COMPACT_ATOMS: atom_id res chain seq x y z
N MET A 1 13.90 3.42 14.64
CA MET A 1 12.67 4.11 14.15
C MET A 1 12.21 3.69 12.75
N PHE A 2 12.80 4.13 11.61
CA PHE A 2 12.20 3.84 10.28
C PHE A 2 12.13 2.35 9.93
N ALA A 3 13.29 1.68 9.89
CA ALA A 3 13.34 0.25 9.59
C ALA A 3 12.61 -0.56 10.65
N GLU A 4 12.73 -0.18 11.92
CA GLU A 4 11.99 -0.77 13.03
C GLU A 4 10.47 -0.71 12.83
N HIS A 5 9.91 0.44 12.42
CA HIS A 5 8.48 0.57 12.14
C HIS A 5 8.04 -0.38 11.03
N LEU A 6 8.77 -0.42 9.90
CA LEU A 6 8.44 -1.32 8.79
C LEU A 6 8.63 -2.79 9.15
N ASN A 7 9.67 -3.13 9.91
CA ASN A 7 9.92 -4.48 10.41
C ASN A 7 8.83 -4.91 11.40
N ASN A 8 8.24 -3.99 12.18
CA ASN A 8 7.12 -4.31 13.05
C ASN A 8 5.82 -4.53 12.26
N LEU A 9 5.61 -3.79 11.16
CA LEU A 9 4.47 -4.01 10.26
C LEU A 9 4.61 -5.32 9.47
N PHE A 10 5.84 -5.69 9.10
CA PHE A 10 6.13 -6.88 8.30
C PHE A 10 7.28 -7.68 8.95
N PRO A 11 7.04 -8.46 10.02
CA PRO A 11 8.07 -9.12 10.82
C PRO A 11 9.05 -10.00 10.04
N GLU A 12 8.57 -10.62 8.97
CA GLU A 12 9.35 -11.48 8.07
C GLU A 12 10.27 -10.72 7.12
N LEU A 13 10.04 -9.41 6.93
CA LEU A 13 10.79 -8.55 6.02
C LEU A 13 11.76 -7.70 6.83
N LYS A 14 13.06 -7.84 6.55
CA LYS A 14 14.10 -7.03 7.19
C LYS A 14 14.48 -5.88 6.25
N PHE A 15 13.91 -4.72 6.48
CA PHE A 15 14.18 -3.54 5.67
C PHE A 15 15.55 -2.94 5.98
N PRO A 16 16.42 -2.71 4.97
CA PRO A 16 17.61 -1.90 5.15
C PRO A 16 17.24 -0.50 5.63
N LEU A 17 18.05 0.08 6.55
CA LEU A 17 17.78 1.39 7.14
C LEU A 17 17.59 2.48 6.08
N GLU A 18 18.46 2.47 5.07
CA GLU A 18 18.49 3.44 3.98
C GLU A 18 17.23 3.36 3.12
N LEU A 19 16.78 2.15 2.82
CA LEU A 19 15.53 1.93 2.10
C LEU A 19 14.33 2.40 2.92
N ALA A 20 14.24 2.00 4.19
CA ALA A 20 13.14 2.40 5.07
C ALA A 20 13.06 3.93 5.22
N ARG A 21 14.22 4.60 5.33
CA ARG A 21 14.34 6.06 5.38
C ARG A 21 13.83 6.71 4.09
N ARG A 22 14.18 6.18 2.92
CA ARG A 22 13.68 6.66 1.62
C ARG A 22 12.18 6.44 1.47
N ILE A 23 11.67 5.26 1.82
CA ILE A 23 10.22 4.92 1.79
C ILE A 23 9.41 5.93 2.61
N LEU A 24 9.90 6.28 3.81
CA LEU A 24 9.17 7.09 4.78
C LEU A 24 9.54 8.59 4.72
N THR A 25 10.23 9.04 3.67
CA THR A 25 10.53 10.47 3.45
C THR A 25 9.79 10.98 2.21
N HIS A 26 8.85 11.89 2.40
CA HIS A 26 8.14 12.55 1.31
C HIS A 26 8.97 13.70 0.71
N ALA A 27 8.77 13.99 -0.58
CA ALA A 27 9.50 15.01 -1.31
C ALA A 27 9.36 16.43 -0.73
N SER A 28 8.30 16.70 0.04
CA SER A 28 8.10 18.01 0.67
C SER A 28 8.99 18.27 1.90
N HIS A 29 9.66 17.26 2.43
CA HIS A 29 10.49 17.42 3.63
C HIS A 29 11.92 17.88 3.26
N PRO A 30 12.58 18.76 4.04
CA PRO A 30 13.95 19.21 3.74
C PRO A 30 14.98 18.09 3.57
N ALA A 31 14.85 17.01 4.35
CA ALA A 31 15.73 15.83 4.23
C ALA A 31 15.54 15.01 2.94
N ALA A 32 14.57 15.36 2.07
CA ALA A 32 14.32 14.67 0.80
C ALA A 32 15.53 14.72 -0.16
N ILE A 33 16.41 15.71 0.00
CA ILE A 33 17.68 15.81 -0.74
C ILE A 33 18.56 14.56 -0.55
N TYR A 34 18.42 13.85 0.58
CA TYR A 34 19.14 12.61 0.87
C TYR A 34 18.36 11.35 0.45
N GLY A 35 17.41 11.51 -0.46
CA GLY A 35 16.52 10.47 -0.94
C GLY A 35 15.11 10.57 -0.35
N HIS A 36 14.12 10.40 -1.22
CA HIS A 36 12.70 10.43 -0.90
C HIS A 36 11.93 9.35 -1.65
N ASN A 37 10.64 9.26 -1.37
CA ASN A 37 9.80 8.13 -1.74
C ASN A 37 9.18 8.19 -3.15
N ALA A 38 9.46 9.21 -3.97
CA ALA A 38 8.72 9.42 -5.22
C ALA A 38 8.92 8.29 -6.24
N GLY A 39 10.16 7.83 -6.45
CA GLY A 39 10.46 6.71 -7.35
C GLY A 39 9.84 5.40 -6.86
N LEU A 40 9.97 5.13 -5.57
CA LEU A 40 9.37 3.95 -4.92
C LEU A 40 7.84 3.99 -5.00
N SER A 41 7.24 5.16 -4.80
CA SER A 41 5.80 5.37 -4.90
C SER A 41 5.29 5.17 -6.34
N PHE A 42 6.03 5.68 -7.33
CA PHE A 42 5.75 5.47 -8.74
C PHE A 42 5.76 3.99 -9.15
N MET A 43 6.77 3.24 -8.66
CA MET A 43 6.85 1.80 -8.87
C MET A 43 5.71 1.07 -8.14
N GLY A 44 5.49 1.42 -6.87
CA GLY A 44 4.46 0.82 -6.04
C GLY A 44 3.07 0.94 -6.63
N ARG A 45 2.69 2.11 -7.15
CA ARG A 45 1.41 2.32 -7.84
C ARG A 45 1.21 1.32 -8.99
N ARG A 46 2.24 1.10 -9.82
CA ARG A 46 2.18 0.12 -10.91
C ARG A 46 2.04 -1.30 -10.40
N VAL A 47 2.78 -1.64 -9.35
CA VAL A 47 2.74 -2.97 -8.73
C VAL A 47 1.34 -3.29 -8.21
N ILE A 48 0.74 -2.39 -7.41
CA ILE A 48 -0.60 -2.62 -6.85
C ILE A 48 -1.70 -2.56 -7.92
N SER A 49 -1.57 -1.71 -8.94
CA SER A 49 -2.50 -1.70 -10.08
C SER A 49 -2.43 -3.01 -10.85
N ALA A 50 -1.23 -3.50 -11.17
CA ALA A 50 -1.06 -4.77 -11.89
C ALA A 50 -1.69 -5.95 -11.12
N TYR A 51 -1.47 -6.04 -9.80
CA TYR A 51 -2.09 -7.09 -8.99
C TYR A 51 -3.61 -6.96 -8.90
N LEU A 52 -4.14 -5.73 -8.84
CA LEU A 52 -5.58 -5.53 -8.86
C LEU A 52 -6.19 -5.91 -10.20
N TYR A 53 -5.59 -5.51 -11.33
CA TYR A 53 -6.03 -5.93 -12.65
C TYR A 53 -6.03 -7.46 -12.77
N LEU A 54 -4.97 -8.13 -12.33
CA LEU A 54 -4.90 -9.59 -12.37
C LEU A 54 -6.02 -10.25 -11.55
N LEU A 55 -6.34 -9.73 -10.36
CA LEU A 55 -7.45 -10.23 -9.56
C LEU A 55 -8.78 -10.03 -10.30
N LEU A 56 -9.05 -8.81 -10.77
CA LEU A 56 -10.31 -8.46 -11.44
C LEU A 56 -10.50 -9.28 -12.71
N SER A 57 -9.48 -9.41 -13.55
CA SER A 57 -9.52 -10.20 -14.78
C SER A 57 -9.69 -11.70 -14.53
N SER A 58 -9.35 -12.19 -13.33
CA SER A 58 -9.58 -13.59 -12.92
C SER A 58 -10.93 -13.81 -12.21
N SER A 59 -11.68 -12.75 -11.93
CA SER A 59 -12.92 -12.83 -11.18
C SER A 59 -14.06 -13.37 -12.04
N PRO A 60 -14.85 -14.35 -11.54
CA PRO A 60 -16.08 -14.76 -12.19
C PRO A 60 -17.18 -13.68 -12.13
N ASN A 61 -17.01 -12.65 -11.30
CA ASN A 61 -17.96 -11.56 -11.13
C ASN A 61 -17.73 -10.39 -12.09
N LEU A 62 -16.65 -10.43 -12.89
CA LEU A 62 -16.34 -9.40 -13.88
C LEU A 62 -17.36 -9.47 -15.03
N LYS A 63 -18.04 -8.35 -15.28
CA LYS A 63 -19.03 -8.21 -16.35
C LYS A 63 -18.41 -7.47 -17.54
N PRO A 64 -18.87 -7.73 -18.79
CA PRO A 64 -18.42 -6.98 -19.97
C PRO A 64 -18.69 -5.47 -19.89
N SER A 65 -19.65 -5.04 -19.06
CA SER A 65 -20.00 -3.65 -18.81
C SER A 65 -19.10 -2.95 -17.78
N ASP A 66 -18.24 -3.68 -17.07
CA ASP A 66 -17.43 -3.12 -16.00
C ASP A 66 -16.24 -2.34 -16.58
N ASP A 67 -16.11 -1.09 -16.16
CA ASP A 67 -14.93 -0.27 -16.48
C ASP A 67 -13.81 -0.58 -15.48
N LEU A 68 -12.90 -1.47 -15.89
CA LEU A 68 -11.75 -1.87 -15.09
C LEU A 68 -10.85 -0.69 -14.73
N GLU A 69 -10.67 0.28 -15.61
CA GLU A 69 -9.82 1.45 -15.33
C GLU A 69 -10.45 2.32 -14.25
N ALA A 70 -11.75 2.57 -14.34
CA ALA A 70 -12.49 3.31 -13.31
C ALA A 70 -12.46 2.58 -11.96
N ILE A 71 -12.71 1.26 -11.94
CA ILE A 71 -12.66 0.45 -10.71
C ILE A 71 -11.27 0.53 -10.06
N VAL A 72 -10.21 0.37 -10.86
CA VAL A 72 -8.83 0.43 -10.35
C VAL A 72 -8.48 1.84 -9.85
N ALA A 73 -8.82 2.88 -10.60
CA ALA A 73 -8.56 4.27 -10.22
C ALA A 73 -9.29 4.68 -8.93
N GLN A 74 -10.52 4.20 -8.75
CA GLN A 74 -11.31 4.43 -7.54
C GLN A 74 -10.77 3.63 -6.35
N THR A 75 -10.48 2.35 -6.55
CA THR A 75 -10.00 1.44 -5.48
C THR A 75 -8.63 1.86 -4.94
N LEU A 76 -7.73 2.27 -5.84
CA LEU A 76 -6.35 2.62 -5.53
C LEU A 76 -6.12 4.13 -5.47
N ASN A 77 -7.19 4.91 -5.33
CA ASN A 77 -7.10 6.35 -5.13
C ASN A 77 -6.16 6.65 -3.95
N THR A 78 -5.23 7.58 -4.13
CA THR A 78 -4.21 7.89 -3.11
C THR A 78 -4.82 8.25 -1.76
N TYR A 79 -5.96 8.95 -1.72
CA TYR A 79 -6.63 9.29 -0.46
C TYR A 79 -7.23 8.05 0.21
N VAL A 80 -7.84 7.14 -0.55
CA VAL A 80 -8.37 5.86 -0.05
C VAL A 80 -7.25 5.02 0.56
N LEU A 81 -6.10 4.93 -0.13
CA LEU A 81 -4.91 4.25 0.38
C LEU A 81 -4.40 4.92 1.66
N GLY A 82 -4.31 6.24 1.68
CA GLY A 82 -3.83 6.99 2.85
C GLY A 82 -4.73 6.84 4.07
N GLU A 83 -6.03 7.01 3.87
CA GLU A 83 -7.04 6.94 4.92
C GLU A 83 -7.12 5.52 5.51
N HIS A 84 -7.25 4.49 4.68
CA HIS A 84 -7.52 3.14 5.17
C HIS A 84 -6.27 2.32 5.46
N ILE A 85 -5.23 2.44 4.64
CA ILE A 85 -3.99 1.68 4.80
C ILE A 85 -2.97 2.49 5.57
N GLY A 86 -2.72 3.73 5.13
CA GLY A 86 -1.71 4.59 5.72
C GLY A 86 -1.98 4.87 7.20
N SER A 87 -3.24 5.14 7.57
CA SER A 87 -3.64 5.33 8.97
C SER A 87 -3.48 4.04 9.78
N LYS A 88 -3.91 2.90 9.24
CA LYS A 88 -3.81 1.59 9.90
C LYS A 88 -2.36 1.17 10.15
N TRP A 89 -1.48 1.44 9.19
CA TRP A 89 -0.04 1.23 9.32
C TRP A 89 0.66 2.29 10.17
N GLY A 90 -0.07 3.30 10.68
CA GLY A 90 0.48 4.34 11.54
C GLY A 90 1.51 5.25 10.84
N LEU A 91 1.46 5.35 9.51
CA LEU A 91 2.48 6.07 8.73
C LEU A 91 2.56 7.54 9.10
N GLY A 92 1.43 8.17 9.41
CA GLY A 92 1.39 9.58 9.81
C GLY A 92 2.20 9.92 11.07
N ARG A 93 2.58 8.92 11.88
CA ARG A 93 3.42 9.12 13.08
C ARG A 93 4.92 9.05 12.80
N VAL A 94 5.32 8.39 11.72
CA VAL A 94 6.74 8.09 11.45
C VAL A 94 7.26 8.75 10.19
N MET A 95 6.40 9.07 9.23
CA MET A 95 6.82 9.64 7.96
C MET A 95 7.32 11.07 8.11
N ARG A 96 8.35 11.43 7.35
CA ARG A 96 8.88 12.78 7.23
C ARG A 96 8.19 13.51 6.09
N TRP A 97 7.46 14.57 6.41
CA TRP A 97 6.77 15.42 5.44
C TRP A 97 6.54 16.81 6.02
N THR A 98 6.33 17.78 5.13
CA THR A 98 5.97 19.16 5.49
C THR A 98 4.64 19.53 4.82
N PRO A 99 3.66 20.08 5.57
CA PRO A 99 2.40 20.58 5.00
C PRO A 99 2.62 21.77 4.07
N THR A 100 1.79 21.90 3.03
CA THR A 100 1.88 22.99 2.03
C THR A 100 1.43 24.36 2.56
N LEU A 101 0.65 24.41 3.65
CA LEU A 101 0.11 25.66 4.16
C LEU A 101 1.13 26.38 5.06
N LYS A 102 1.37 27.65 4.74
CA LYS A 102 2.25 28.54 5.51
C LYS A 102 1.72 28.69 6.94
N THR A 103 2.63 28.57 7.90
CA THR A 103 2.44 28.59 9.35
C THR A 103 1.66 29.80 9.89
N ASP A 104 1.57 30.90 9.14
CA ASP A 104 0.89 32.12 9.58
C ASP A 104 -0.65 32.00 9.58
N LYS A 105 -1.22 31.10 8.76
CA LYS A 105 -2.67 30.77 8.79
C LYS A 105 -2.97 29.48 9.58
N ALA A 106 -1.93 28.80 10.07
CA ALA A 106 -2.06 27.56 10.85
C ALA A 106 -2.48 27.80 12.31
N LYS A 107 -2.52 29.06 12.77
CA LYS A 107 -3.04 29.42 14.09
C LYS A 107 -4.58 29.39 14.14
N ASP A 108 -5.25 29.67 13.02
CA ASP A 108 -6.73 29.78 12.97
C ASP A 108 -7.40 28.67 12.14
N ALA A 109 -6.66 28.01 11.26
CA ALA A 109 -7.17 26.85 10.54
C ALA A 109 -7.19 25.63 11.46
N ASN A 110 -8.39 25.16 11.79
CA ASN A 110 -8.65 23.95 12.57
C ASN A 110 -7.62 22.85 12.22
N PHE A 111 -6.65 22.63 13.10
CA PHE A 111 -5.47 21.77 12.89
C PHE A 111 -5.86 20.34 12.44
N THR A 112 -7.09 19.93 12.78
CA THR A 112 -7.76 18.69 12.39
C THR A 112 -8.10 18.61 10.89
N LEU A 113 -8.49 19.72 10.26
CA LEU A 113 -8.91 19.77 8.85
C LEU A 113 -7.70 19.72 7.90
N LEU A 114 -6.63 20.43 8.26
CA LEU A 114 -5.38 20.48 7.49
C LEU A 114 -4.59 19.17 7.57
N LYS A 115 -4.69 18.47 8.70
CA LYS A 115 -4.24 17.09 8.86
C LYS A 115 -5.12 16.07 8.14
N GLY A 116 -6.33 16.39 7.71
CA GLY A 116 -7.18 15.42 7.02
C GLY A 116 -6.74 15.23 5.57
N VAL A 117 -6.84 16.29 4.76
CA VAL A 117 -6.71 16.16 3.30
C VAL A 117 -5.24 15.98 2.87
N GLY A 118 -4.34 16.84 3.35
CA GLY A 118 -2.93 16.76 2.93
C GLY A 118 -2.21 15.51 3.44
N LEU A 119 -2.53 15.08 4.66
CA LEU A 119 -1.91 13.91 5.28
C LEU A 119 -2.29 12.62 4.56
N TYR A 120 -3.59 12.39 4.27
CA TYR A 120 -4.00 11.15 3.59
C TYR A 120 -3.39 11.05 2.20
N LYS A 121 -3.24 12.15 1.47
CA LYS A 121 -2.50 12.11 0.21
C LYS A 121 -1.06 11.63 0.41
N VAL A 122 -0.32 12.24 1.33
CA VAL A 122 1.09 11.87 1.59
C VAL A 122 1.20 10.45 2.16
N GLN A 123 0.26 10.02 3.00
CA GLN A 123 0.19 8.65 3.50
C GLN A 123 -0.07 7.66 2.38
N GLY A 124 -0.96 7.95 1.43
CA GLY A 124 -1.21 7.10 0.27
C GLY A 124 0.01 6.95 -0.64
N ASP A 125 0.75 8.05 -0.84
CA ASP A 125 2.03 8.00 -1.56
C ASP A 125 3.05 7.14 -0.81
N ALA A 126 3.08 7.20 0.51
CA ALA A 126 3.93 6.36 1.35
C ALA A 126 3.50 4.88 1.34
N VAL A 127 2.20 4.57 1.33
CA VAL A 127 1.68 3.20 1.15
C VAL A 127 2.17 2.62 -0.18
N SER A 128 2.04 3.39 -1.26
CA SER A 128 2.58 3.00 -2.56
C SER A 128 4.10 2.81 -2.47
N ALA A 129 4.83 3.71 -1.80
CA ALA A 129 6.27 3.58 -1.68
C ALA A 129 6.72 2.35 -0.86
N VAL A 130 5.97 1.96 0.17
CA VAL A 130 6.17 0.70 0.90
C VAL A 130 6.03 -0.49 -0.06
N MET A 131 4.98 -0.52 -0.88
CA MET A 131 4.78 -1.59 -1.87
C MET A 131 5.90 -1.62 -2.92
N GLY A 132 6.34 -0.47 -3.42
CA GLY A 132 7.47 -0.38 -4.34
C GLY A 132 8.78 -0.83 -3.71
N GLY A 133 9.06 -0.42 -2.48
CA GLY A 133 10.25 -0.86 -1.73
C GLY A 133 10.24 -2.36 -1.43
N ILE A 134 9.07 -2.94 -1.14
CA ILE A 134 8.92 -4.40 -0.97
C ILE A 134 9.19 -5.12 -2.28
N PHE A 135 8.64 -4.62 -3.38
CA PHE A 135 8.88 -5.19 -4.71
C PHE A 135 10.36 -5.14 -5.10
N GLU A 136 11.01 -3.99 -4.91
CA GLU A 136 12.43 -3.79 -5.23
C GLU A 136 13.35 -4.66 -4.36
N GLN A 137 13.10 -4.75 -3.05
CA GLN A 137 14.00 -5.40 -2.10
C GLN A 137 13.73 -6.91 -1.90
N PHE A 138 12.47 -7.33 -1.99
CA PHE A 138 12.04 -8.71 -1.67
C PHE A 138 11.34 -9.42 -2.84
N GLY A 139 11.14 -8.74 -3.97
CA GLY A 139 10.63 -9.31 -5.21
C GLY A 139 9.10 -9.32 -5.32
N GLY A 140 8.63 -9.61 -6.54
CA GLY A 140 7.22 -9.55 -6.90
C GLY A 140 6.32 -10.51 -6.12
N SER A 141 6.76 -11.73 -5.84
CA SER A 141 5.93 -12.71 -5.12
C SER A 141 5.64 -12.27 -3.67
N THR A 142 6.60 -11.65 -2.99
CA THR A 142 6.39 -11.10 -1.65
C THR A 142 5.49 -9.86 -1.70
N ALA A 143 5.71 -8.96 -2.66
CA ALA A 143 4.82 -7.81 -2.85
C ALA A 143 3.36 -8.22 -3.14
N HIS A 144 3.16 -9.26 -3.96
CA HIS A 144 1.84 -9.82 -4.28
C HIS A 144 1.13 -10.37 -3.03
N ARG A 145 1.87 -11.12 -2.18
CA ARG A 145 1.35 -11.59 -0.88
C ARG A 145 0.96 -10.43 0.03
N VAL A 146 1.82 -9.41 0.15
CA VAL A 146 1.52 -8.22 0.95
C VAL A 146 0.28 -7.50 0.42
N PHE A 147 0.12 -7.38 -0.89
CA PHE A 147 -1.05 -6.76 -1.50
C PHE A 147 -2.35 -7.48 -1.09
N HIS A 148 -2.42 -8.79 -1.31
CA HIS A 148 -3.63 -9.56 -1.03
C HIS A 148 -3.96 -9.73 0.46
N THR A 149 -2.98 -9.61 1.35
CA THR A 149 -3.18 -9.88 2.78
C THR A 149 -3.17 -8.63 3.66
N ARG A 150 -2.41 -7.58 3.28
CA ARG A 150 -2.20 -6.38 4.11
C ARG A 150 -2.74 -5.08 3.48
N VAL A 151 -3.07 -5.08 2.18
CA VAL A 151 -3.60 -3.90 1.47
C VAL A 151 -5.05 -4.11 1.09
N LEU A 152 -5.31 -5.01 0.13
CA LEU A 152 -6.61 -5.13 -0.52
C LEU A 152 -7.80 -5.42 0.43
N PRO A 153 -7.66 -6.27 1.48
CA PRO A 153 -8.74 -6.52 2.44
C PRO A 153 -9.16 -5.30 3.28
N HIS A 154 -8.44 -4.18 3.16
CA HIS A 154 -8.69 -2.96 3.94
C HIS A 154 -9.20 -1.80 3.09
N ILE A 155 -9.30 -1.97 1.76
CA ILE A 155 -9.84 -0.99 0.80
C ILE A 155 -11.08 -1.52 0.07
N LEU A 156 -11.81 -2.44 0.71
CA LEU A 156 -13.14 -2.85 0.27
C LEU A 156 -14.10 -1.66 0.38
N ALA A 157 -14.99 -1.48 -0.60
CA ALA A 157 -15.95 -0.39 -0.58
C ALA A 157 -16.72 -0.36 0.74
N ARG A 158 -16.73 0.81 1.38
CA ARG A 158 -17.55 1.10 2.56
C ARG A 158 -18.58 2.16 2.20
N LYS A 159 -19.25 2.73 3.22
CA LYS A 159 -20.18 3.86 3.06
C LYS A 159 -19.59 4.89 2.07
N ASN A 160 -20.41 5.32 1.11
CA ASN A 160 -20.08 6.24 0.01
C ASN A 160 -19.36 5.62 -1.22
N ASN A 161 -19.36 4.28 -1.36
CA ASN A 161 -18.79 3.55 -2.51
C ASN A 161 -17.29 3.75 -2.74
N ALA A 162 -16.54 4.38 -1.84
CA ALA A 162 -15.09 4.50 -1.97
C ALA A 162 -14.39 3.15 -1.69
N GLY A 163 -13.60 2.64 -2.65
CA GLY A 163 -12.90 1.35 -2.56
C GLY A 163 -13.35 0.35 -3.63
N LEU A 164 -13.00 -0.93 -3.43
CA LEU A 164 -13.33 -2.01 -4.36
C LEU A 164 -14.83 -2.35 -4.33
N PRO A 165 -15.53 -2.44 -5.47
CA PRO A 165 -16.94 -2.81 -5.53
C PRO A 165 -17.26 -4.13 -4.83
N GLU A 166 -18.45 -4.21 -4.21
CA GLU A 166 -18.91 -5.36 -3.42
C GLU A 166 -18.89 -6.68 -4.20
N ALA A 167 -19.15 -6.62 -5.51
CA ALA A 167 -19.11 -7.77 -6.41
C ALA A 167 -17.79 -8.55 -6.35
N PHE A 168 -16.67 -7.91 -5.98
CA PHE A 168 -15.34 -8.53 -5.93
C PHE A 168 -14.88 -8.87 -4.50
N HIS A 169 -15.68 -8.60 -3.46
CA HIS A 169 -15.24 -8.79 -2.06
C HIS A 169 -14.97 -10.27 -1.75
N ALA A 170 -15.80 -11.18 -2.26
CA ALA A 170 -15.60 -12.62 -2.10
C ALA A 170 -14.25 -13.08 -2.70
N ASP A 171 -13.88 -12.54 -3.87
CA ASP A 171 -12.61 -12.84 -4.54
C ASP A 171 -11.41 -12.34 -3.71
N VAL A 172 -11.53 -11.15 -3.10
CA VAL A 172 -10.51 -10.63 -2.18
C VAL A 172 -10.34 -11.54 -0.97
N HIS A 173 -11.43 -11.96 -0.34
CA HIS A 173 -11.39 -12.86 0.81
C HIS A 173 -10.78 -14.22 0.45
N SER A 174 -11.18 -14.78 -0.70
CA SER A 174 -10.62 -16.02 -1.23
C SER A 174 -9.10 -15.92 -1.46
N ALA A 175 -8.65 -14.87 -2.17
CA ALA A 175 -7.23 -14.63 -2.42
C ALA A 175 -6.44 -14.41 -1.12
N CYS A 176 -6.97 -13.63 -0.18
CA CYS A 176 -6.37 -13.40 1.13
C CYS A 176 -6.20 -14.72 1.90
N ASN A 177 -7.25 -15.55 1.96
CA ASN A 177 -7.22 -16.85 2.63
C ASN A 177 -6.22 -17.81 1.98
N ARG A 178 -6.11 -17.83 0.64
CA ARG A 178 -5.11 -18.61 -0.08
C ARG A 178 -3.68 -18.24 0.28
N PHE A 179 -3.42 -16.99 0.67
CA PHE A 179 -2.12 -16.53 1.15
C PHE A 179 -1.94 -16.65 2.68
N GLY A 180 -2.84 -17.32 3.39
CA GLY A 180 -2.78 -17.54 4.83
C GLY A 180 -3.48 -16.46 5.67
N GLY A 181 -4.35 -15.65 5.04
CA GLY A 181 -5.14 -14.62 5.71
C GLY A 181 -4.37 -13.32 5.98
N LEU A 182 -4.97 -12.44 6.79
CA LEU A 182 -4.44 -11.10 7.09
C LEU A 182 -3.07 -11.09 7.77
N GLN A 183 -2.68 -12.21 8.38
CA GLN A 183 -1.36 -12.39 8.98
C GLN A 183 -0.57 -13.55 8.35
N GLY A 184 -0.98 -13.97 7.15
CA GLY A 184 -0.32 -15.05 6.42
C GLY A 184 1.15 -14.73 6.07
N PRO A 185 1.95 -15.78 5.79
CA PRO A 185 3.38 -15.65 5.56
C PRO A 185 3.69 -14.84 4.30
N LEU A 186 4.68 -13.95 4.41
CA LEU A 186 5.15 -13.06 3.34
C LEU A 186 6.31 -13.67 2.54
N LYS A 187 6.97 -14.68 3.10
CA LYS A 187 7.97 -15.50 2.41
C LYS A 187 7.47 -16.94 2.28
N TYR A 188 7.82 -17.60 1.18
CA TYR A 188 7.65 -19.05 1.07
C TYR A 188 8.61 -19.75 2.02
N ALA A 189 8.14 -20.81 2.69
CA ALA A 189 9.05 -21.71 3.38
C ALA A 189 9.98 -22.38 2.35
N PRO A 190 11.26 -22.62 2.66
CA PRO A 190 12.20 -23.28 1.75
C PRO A 190 11.68 -24.61 1.18
N ALA A 191 10.90 -25.36 1.97
CA ALA A 191 10.33 -26.65 1.58
C ALA A 191 9.30 -26.57 0.43
N GLU A 192 8.51 -25.49 0.36
CA GLU A 192 7.50 -25.32 -0.70
C GLU A 192 8.15 -24.99 -2.05
N ARG A 193 9.27 -24.25 -2.01
CA ARG A 193 10.03 -23.88 -3.21
C ARG A 193 10.64 -25.11 -3.89
N GLN A 194 11.13 -26.07 -3.09
CA GLN A 194 11.66 -27.32 -3.61
C GLN A 194 10.58 -28.22 -4.21
N SER A 195 9.38 -28.26 -3.60
CA SER A 195 8.25 -29.06 -4.14
C SER A 195 7.73 -28.54 -5.50
N ILE A 196 7.79 -27.22 -5.72
CA ILE A 196 7.40 -26.61 -7.00
C ILE A 196 8.47 -26.88 -8.06
N LEU A 197 9.76 -26.78 -7.71
CA LEU A 197 10.86 -27.08 -8.62
C LEU A 197 10.95 -28.57 -8.99
N ASN A 198 10.54 -29.47 -8.09
CA ASN A 198 10.52 -30.91 -8.37
C ASN A 198 9.29 -31.37 -9.20
N LYS A 199 8.38 -30.46 -9.55
CA LYS A 199 7.17 -30.72 -10.34
C LYS A 199 7.23 -30.09 -11.75
N LEU A 200 8.36 -29.48 -12.09
CA LEU A 200 8.71 -28.99 -13.42
C LEU A 200 9.80 -29.90 -14.00
#